data_AF-A0AAV6CH62-F1
#
_entry.id   AF-A0AAV6CH62-F1
#
_cell.length_a   1.000
_cell.length_b   1.000
_cell.length_c   1.000
_cell.angle_alpha   90.00
_cell.angle_beta   90.00
_cell.angle_gamma   90.00
#
_symmetry.space_group_name_H-M   'P 1'
#
loop_
_entity.id
_entity.type
_entity.pdbx_description
1 polymer ?
#
loop_
_entity_poly.entity_id
_entity_poly.type
_entity_poly.pdbx_seq_one_letter_code
_entity_poly.pdbx_strand_id
1 'polypeptide(L)'
;MTDPVALKTVHDFALKSESDLKTALIVAAAVPGMKEQITSDFLQALQQKLSQKKPKGWEVTQGIPNVYGERYSGVSIWQAEWTDNYSIRLEAQEWGKGSVLGVWRNWNKLRGGPNPDVLDQFRDAKWPGKANRWWEWYVRVPNEYGDWHDTEALVKMKFKTGETVEYLVSAMLKAAKLGTPLLNEMTKSKPIGLSIRHVYIKPKTGS
;
A
#
# COMPACT_ATOMS: atom_id res chain seq x y z
N MET A 1 3.85 -21.78 -2.13
CA MET A 1 4.01 -23.17 -2.58
C MET A 1 2.69 -23.58 -3.22
N THR A 2 2.71 -24.07 -4.45
CA THR A 2 1.49 -24.58 -5.10
C THR A 2 1.07 -25.87 -4.41
N ASP A 3 -0.21 -26.00 -4.06
CA ASP A 3 -0.75 -27.22 -3.46
C ASP A 3 -0.54 -28.41 -4.43
N PRO A 4 0.23 -29.45 -4.04
CA PRO A 4 0.48 -30.62 -4.88
C PRO A 4 -0.79 -31.33 -5.33
N VAL A 5 -1.85 -31.29 -4.52
CA VAL A 5 -3.15 -31.91 -4.83
C VAL A 5 -3.85 -31.14 -5.94
N ALA A 6 -3.86 -29.81 -5.85
CA ALA A 6 -4.41 -28.95 -6.89
C ALA A 6 -3.65 -29.11 -8.21
N LEU A 7 -2.32 -29.18 -8.15
CA LEU A 7 -1.48 -29.34 -9.33
C LEU A 7 -1.75 -30.68 -10.04
N LYS A 8 -1.85 -31.78 -9.27
CA LYS A 8 -2.21 -33.09 -9.80
C LYS A 8 -3.63 -33.10 -10.39
N THR A 9 -4.58 -32.43 -9.74
CA THR A 9 -5.96 -32.35 -10.22
C THR A 9 -6.04 -31.62 -11.56
N VAL A 10 -5.37 -30.48 -11.70
CA VAL A 10 -5.31 -29.73 -12.96
C VAL A 10 -4.62 -30.55 -14.05
N HIS A 11 -3.54 -31.26 -13.70
CA HIS A 11 -2.82 -32.13 -14.64
C HIS A 11 -3.68 -33.30 -15.13
N ASP A 12 -4.33 -34.02 -14.20
CA ASP A 12 -5.21 -35.16 -14.51
C ASP A 12 -6.43 -34.70 -15.34
N PHE A 13 -6.98 -33.52 -15.05
CA PHE A 13 -8.01 -32.90 -15.87
C PHE A 13 -7.50 -32.57 -17.28
N ALA A 14 -6.38 -31.85 -17.38
CA ALA A 14 -5.85 -31.39 -18.65
C ALA A 14 -5.49 -32.54 -19.60
N LEU A 15 -5.01 -33.67 -19.09
CA LEU A 15 -4.61 -34.82 -19.91
C LEU A 15 -5.75 -35.81 -20.21
N LYS A 16 -6.97 -35.56 -19.73
CA LYS A 16 -8.10 -36.47 -19.94
C LYS A 16 -8.58 -36.50 -21.41
N SER A 17 -8.50 -35.37 -22.10
CA SER A 17 -8.88 -35.25 -23.52
C SER A 17 -8.18 -34.05 -24.19
N GLU A 18 -8.17 -34.04 -25.53
CA GLU A 18 -7.66 -32.89 -26.30
C GLU A 18 -8.43 -31.59 -25.97
N SER A 19 -9.75 -31.69 -25.79
CA SER A 19 -10.58 -30.54 -25.42
C SER A 19 -10.20 -30.00 -24.05
N ASP A 20 -10.01 -30.87 -23.05
CA ASP A 20 -9.65 -30.46 -21.70
C ASP A 20 -8.27 -29.80 -21.66
N LEU A 21 -7.30 -30.32 -22.44
CA LEU A 21 -5.98 -29.71 -22.58
C LEU A 21 -6.08 -28.29 -23.19
N LYS A 22 -6.86 -28.13 -24.26
CA LYS A 22 -7.08 -26.81 -24.88
C LYS A 22 -7.70 -25.83 -23.88
N THR A 23 -8.70 -26.25 -23.12
CA THR A 23 -9.32 -25.42 -22.07
C THR A 23 -8.32 -25.05 -20.98
N ALA A 24 -7.54 -26.01 -20.47
CA ALA A 24 -6.54 -25.76 -19.44
C ALA A 24 -5.48 -24.75 -19.90
N LEU A 25 -5.02 -24.85 -21.16
CA LEU A 25 -4.07 -23.90 -21.75
C LEU A 25 -4.65 -22.49 -21.87
N ILE A 26 -5.91 -22.35 -22.32
CA ILE A 26 -6.60 -21.05 -22.41
C ILE A 26 -6.73 -20.42 -21.01
N VAL A 27 -7.15 -21.20 -20.02
CA VAL A 27 -7.28 -20.72 -18.63
C VAL A 27 -5.91 -20.29 -18.10
N ALA A 28 -4.87 -21.10 -18.26
CA ALA A 28 -3.52 -20.78 -17.80
C ALA A 28 -3.00 -19.47 -18.40
N ALA A 29 -3.26 -19.21 -19.69
CA ALA A 29 -2.90 -17.97 -20.35
C ALA A 29 -3.68 -16.75 -19.83
N ALA A 30 -4.95 -16.93 -19.45
CA ALA A 30 -5.81 -15.84 -18.98
C ALA A 30 -5.61 -15.48 -17.49
N VAL A 31 -5.09 -16.40 -16.67
CA VAL A 31 -4.99 -16.21 -15.21
C VAL A 31 -4.24 -14.94 -14.79
N PRO A 32 -3.06 -14.59 -15.34
CA PRO A 32 -2.36 -13.36 -14.95
C PRO A 32 -3.22 -12.11 -15.14
N GLY A 33 -3.88 -11.99 -16.29
CA GLY A 33 -4.77 -10.85 -16.59
C GLY A 33 -5.99 -10.81 -15.68
N MET A 34 -6.56 -11.96 -15.34
CA MET A 34 -7.67 -12.02 -14.36
C MET A 34 -7.23 -11.54 -12.98
N LYS A 35 -6.06 -11.98 -12.51
CA LYS A 35 -5.50 -11.55 -11.22
C LYS A 35 -5.30 -10.03 -11.18
N GLU A 36 -4.69 -9.48 -12.23
CA GLU A 36 -4.47 -8.04 -12.35
C GLU A 36 -5.79 -7.27 -12.33
N GLN A 37 -6.77 -7.68 -13.15
CA GLN A 37 -8.09 -7.06 -13.19
C GLN A 37 -8.78 -7.06 -11.82
N ILE A 38 -8.79 -8.21 -11.12
CA ILE A 38 -9.40 -8.33 -9.78
C ILE A 38 -8.75 -7.33 -8.81
N THR A 39 -7.42 -7.27 -8.78
CA THR A 39 -6.71 -6.36 -7.87
C THR A 39 -6.92 -4.89 -8.25
N SER A 40 -6.98 -4.56 -9.53
CA SER A 40 -7.23 -3.21 -10.02
C SER A 40 -8.64 -2.73 -9.66
N ASP A 41 -9.67 -3.55 -9.95
CA ASP A 41 -11.06 -3.28 -9.58
C ASP A 41 -11.20 -3.05 -8.08
N PHE A 42 -10.53 -3.90 -7.30
CA PHE A 42 -10.53 -3.81 -5.84
C PHE A 42 -9.88 -2.52 -5.34
N LEU A 43 -8.69 -2.15 -5.84
CA LEU A 43 -8.01 -0.90 -5.47
C LEU A 43 -8.81 0.34 -5.85
N GLN A 44 -9.48 0.30 -7.01
CA GLN A 44 -10.36 1.38 -7.44
C GLN A 44 -11.56 1.52 -6.49
N ALA A 45 -12.20 0.41 -6.13
CA ALA A 45 -13.30 0.41 -5.15
C ALA A 45 -12.86 0.94 -3.78
N LEU A 46 -11.66 0.54 -3.33
CA LEU A 46 -11.06 1.05 -2.10
C LEU A 46 -10.80 2.56 -2.16
N GLN A 47 -10.21 3.05 -3.26
CA GLN A 47 -9.94 4.48 -3.47
C GLN A 47 -11.24 5.29 -3.46
N GLN A 48 -12.27 4.82 -4.15
CA GLN A 48 -13.59 5.47 -4.20
C GLN A 48 -14.21 5.55 -2.80
N LYS A 49 -14.18 4.45 -2.04
CA LYS A 49 -14.75 4.42 -0.68
C LYS A 49 -13.97 5.30 0.28
N LEU A 50 -12.64 5.32 0.22
CA LEU A 50 -11.81 6.26 0.99
C LEU A 50 -12.13 7.70 0.63
N SER A 51 -12.29 8.00 -0.67
CA SER A 51 -12.62 9.35 -1.14
C SER A 51 -13.96 9.84 -0.60
N GLN A 52 -14.93 8.94 -0.39
CA GLN A 52 -16.22 9.24 0.22
C GLN A 52 -16.15 9.41 1.75
N LYS A 53 -15.28 8.66 2.43
CA LYS A 53 -15.22 8.61 3.91
C LYS A 53 -14.09 9.45 4.53
N LYS A 54 -13.18 9.99 3.72
CA LYS A 54 -12.04 10.78 4.22
C LYS A 54 -12.51 12.01 4.99
N PRO A 55 -11.75 12.46 6.00
CA PRO A 55 -12.03 13.73 6.64
C PRO A 55 -11.88 14.90 5.65
N LYS A 56 -12.54 16.04 5.95
CA LYS A 56 -12.46 17.25 5.13
C LYS A 56 -11.00 17.73 5.04
N GLY A 57 -10.57 18.12 3.83
CA GLY A 57 -9.21 18.61 3.58
C GLY A 57 -8.15 17.52 3.35
N TRP A 58 -8.53 16.24 3.41
CA TRP A 58 -7.63 15.13 3.08
C TRP A 58 -7.70 14.80 1.59
N GLU A 59 -6.64 14.22 1.06
CA GLU A 59 -6.53 13.73 -0.31
C GLU A 59 -6.34 12.21 -0.32
N VAL A 60 -6.80 11.56 -1.40
CA VAL A 60 -6.65 10.12 -1.62
C VAL A 60 -6.01 9.90 -2.98
N THR A 61 -4.92 9.15 -3.03
CA THR A 61 -4.22 8.81 -4.26
C THR A 61 -4.09 7.29 -4.37
N GLN A 62 -4.46 6.75 -5.53
CA GLN A 62 -4.05 5.41 -5.90
C GLN A 62 -2.61 5.49 -6.44
N GLY A 63 -1.74 4.62 -5.93
CA GLY A 63 -0.41 4.44 -6.48
C GLY A 63 -0.47 3.69 -7.82
N ILE A 64 0.62 3.01 -8.17
CA ILE A 64 0.72 2.28 -9.44
C ILE A 64 -0.32 1.13 -9.46
N PRO A 65 -1.19 1.02 -10.49
CA PRO A 65 -2.27 0.04 -10.51
C PRO A 65 -1.80 -1.41 -10.72
N ASN A 66 -0.60 -1.61 -11.28
CA ASN A 66 -0.08 -2.94 -11.59
C ASN A 66 0.67 -3.58 -10.40
N VAL A 67 -0.07 -4.28 -9.54
CA VAL A 67 0.45 -4.97 -8.36
C VAL A 67 1.52 -6.02 -8.69
N TYR A 68 1.38 -6.70 -9.82
CA TYR A 68 2.21 -7.86 -10.16
C TYR A 68 3.47 -7.46 -10.93
N GLY A 69 3.42 -6.35 -11.68
CA GLY A 69 4.55 -5.79 -12.40
C GLY A 69 5.38 -4.81 -11.57
N GLU A 70 4.75 -4.12 -10.61
CA GLU A 70 5.37 -3.00 -9.90
C GLU A 70 5.36 -3.22 -8.39
N ARG A 71 6.44 -2.81 -7.73
CA ARG A 71 6.53 -2.88 -6.28
C ARG A 71 5.76 -1.71 -5.67
N TYR A 72 5.18 -1.94 -4.49
CA TYR A 72 4.59 -0.90 -3.66
C TYR A 72 3.30 -0.27 -4.22
N SER A 73 2.56 -0.98 -5.07
CA SER A 73 1.20 -0.62 -5.46
C SER A 73 0.27 -0.52 -4.26
N GLY A 74 -0.73 0.36 -4.32
CA GLY A 74 -1.72 0.49 -3.24
C GLY A 74 -2.42 1.84 -3.22
N VAL A 75 -2.95 2.23 -2.06
CA VAL A 75 -3.70 3.48 -1.88
C VAL A 75 -3.13 4.25 -0.70
N SER A 76 -3.02 5.56 -0.87
CA SER A 76 -2.59 6.50 0.17
C SER A 76 -3.69 7.52 0.47
N ILE A 77 -3.74 7.97 1.72
CA ILE A 77 -4.57 9.08 2.17
C ILE A 77 -3.71 10.02 3.03
N TRP A 78 -3.81 11.33 2.82
CA TRP A 78 -2.89 12.32 3.44
C TRP A 78 -3.54 13.71 3.55
N GLN A 79 -2.93 14.59 4.34
CA GLN A 79 -3.32 16.01 4.48
C GLN A 79 -2.28 16.91 3.80
N ALA A 80 -2.69 18.09 3.31
CA ALA A 80 -1.81 19.03 2.61
C ALA A 80 -0.52 19.37 3.41
N GLU A 81 -0.61 19.45 4.73
CA GLU A 81 0.53 19.73 5.62
C GLU A 81 1.57 18.60 5.66
N TRP A 82 1.19 17.40 5.21
CA TRP A 82 2.04 16.21 5.18
C TRP A 82 2.70 15.97 3.84
N THR A 83 2.38 16.79 2.83
CA THR A 83 2.87 16.65 1.45
C THR A 83 4.36 16.30 1.44
N ASP A 84 4.70 15.30 0.63
CA ASP A 84 6.05 14.74 0.47
C ASP A 84 6.72 14.14 1.71
N ASN A 85 6.14 14.26 2.90
CA ASN A 85 6.74 13.78 4.15
C ASN A 85 6.06 12.52 4.66
N TYR A 86 4.73 12.53 4.76
CA TYR A 86 3.96 11.45 5.39
C TYR A 86 2.68 11.14 4.62
N SER A 87 2.21 9.91 4.76
CA SER A 87 0.88 9.50 4.34
C SER A 87 0.42 8.28 5.14
N ILE A 88 -0.88 8.03 5.20
CA ILE A 88 -1.39 6.72 5.60
C ILE A 88 -1.51 5.88 4.34
N ARG A 89 -0.89 4.71 4.32
CA ARG A 89 -0.78 3.90 3.10
C ARG A 89 -1.14 2.45 3.36
N LEU A 90 -1.92 1.88 2.45
CA LEU A 90 -1.98 0.45 2.18
C LEU A 90 -1.02 0.18 1.02
N GLU A 91 -0.08 -0.75 1.19
CA GLU A 91 0.97 -1.01 0.21
C GLU A 91 1.19 -2.52 0.03
N ALA A 92 1.03 -3.00 -1.20
CA ALA A 92 1.45 -4.34 -1.60
C ALA A 92 2.97 -4.48 -1.47
N GLN A 93 3.39 -5.52 -0.77
CA GLN A 93 4.78 -5.93 -0.66
C GLN A 93 5.05 -7.07 -1.64
N GLU A 94 6.30 -7.23 -2.05
CA GLU A 94 6.76 -8.42 -2.79
C GLU A 94 5.84 -8.78 -3.98
N TRP A 95 5.45 -7.78 -4.78
CA TRP A 95 4.56 -7.93 -5.94
C TRP A 95 3.19 -8.53 -5.60
N GLY A 96 2.67 -8.20 -4.42
CA GLY A 96 1.36 -8.65 -3.93
C GLY A 96 1.42 -9.80 -2.93
N LYS A 97 2.60 -10.37 -2.61
CA LYS A 97 2.75 -11.45 -1.62
C LYS A 97 2.71 -10.91 -0.19
N GLY A 98 1.55 -10.35 0.16
CA GLY A 98 1.32 -9.64 1.40
C GLY A 98 1.24 -8.13 1.20
N SER A 99 0.64 -7.46 2.16
CA SER A 99 0.54 -6.00 2.19
C SER A 99 0.68 -5.50 3.61
N VAL A 100 1.06 -4.23 3.70
CA VAL A 100 1.18 -3.50 4.95
C VAL A 100 0.28 -2.29 4.93
N LEU A 101 -0.22 -1.94 6.11
CA LEU A 101 -0.98 -0.72 6.35
C LEU A 101 -0.27 0.08 7.43
N GLY A 102 -0.07 1.37 7.20
CA GLY A 102 0.67 2.17 8.17
C GLY A 102 0.78 3.65 7.88
N VAL A 103 1.53 4.32 8.75
CA VAL A 103 2.03 5.68 8.60
C VAL A 103 3.35 5.60 7.82
N TRP A 104 3.28 5.86 6.53
CA TRP A 104 4.43 5.94 5.66
C TRP A 104 5.19 7.25 5.90
N ARG A 105 6.51 7.18 5.82
CA ARG A 105 7.41 8.34 5.84
C ARG A 105 8.33 8.34 4.64
N ASN A 106 8.56 9.52 4.09
CA ASN A 106 9.52 9.71 3.02
C ASN A 106 10.94 9.78 3.55
N TRP A 107 11.62 8.64 3.65
CA TRP A 107 13.03 8.57 4.04
C TRP A 107 13.93 9.55 3.26
N ASN A 108 13.66 9.77 1.97
CA ASN A 108 14.48 10.66 1.14
C ASN A 108 14.39 12.14 1.56
N LYS A 109 13.26 12.55 2.16
CA LYS A 109 13.02 13.91 2.66
C LYS A 109 13.26 14.03 4.17
N LEU A 110 12.97 12.95 4.89
CA LEU A 110 13.06 12.83 6.34
C LEU A 110 14.27 11.99 6.68
N ARG A 111 15.44 12.63 6.74
CA ARG A 111 16.67 11.98 7.24
C ARG A 111 16.47 11.54 8.69
N GLY A 112 17.02 10.38 9.07
CA GLY A 112 16.94 9.84 10.43
C GLY A 112 15.90 8.72 10.61
N GLY A 113 15.83 8.15 11.81
CA GLY A 113 14.94 7.04 12.13
C GLY A 113 13.47 7.47 12.39
N PRO A 114 12.55 6.49 12.49
CA PRO A 114 11.16 6.73 12.90
C PRO A 114 11.09 7.41 14.27
N ASN A 115 10.09 8.27 14.46
CA ASN A 115 9.78 8.88 15.75
C ASN A 115 9.16 7.81 16.68
N PRO A 116 9.82 7.47 17.81
CA PRO A 116 9.31 6.47 18.74
C PRO A 116 7.92 6.81 19.31
N ASP A 117 7.58 8.09 19.43
CA ASP A 117 6.29 8.53 19.96
C ASP A 117 5.12 8.05 19.08
N VAL A 118 5.35 7.94 17.77
CA VAL A 118 4.34 7.40 16.85
C VAL A 118 4.09 5.92 17.16
N LEU A 119 5.13 5.13 17.36
CA LEU A 119 4.96 3.70 17.70
C LEU A 119 4.23 3.52 19.05
N ASP A 120 4.57 4.36 20.02
CA ASP A 120 4.01 4.34 21.36
C ASP A 120 2.52 4.71 21.37
N GLN A 121 2.13 5.74 20.62
CA GLN A 121 0.74 6.14 20.43
C GLN A 121 -0.17 4.99 19.92
N PHE A 122 0.35 4.15 19.02
CA PHE A 122 -0.40 3.01 18.50
C PHE A 122 -0.40 1.83 19.46
N ARG A 123 0.69 1.61 20.21
CA ARG A 123 0.78 0.60 21.26
C ARG A 123 -0.23 0.88 22.38
N ASP A 124 -0.35 2.13 22.81
CA ASP A 124 -1.29 2.56 23.85
C ASP A 124 -2.74 2.38 23.41
N ALA A 125 -3.02 2.57 22.12
CA ALA A 125 -4.30 2.27 21.48
C ALA A 125 -4.57 0.77 21.24
N LYS A 126 -3.76 -0.13 21.83
CA LYS A 126 -3.83 -1.58 21.67
C LYS A 126 -3.76 -2.04 20.21
N TRP A 127 -3.00 -1.32 19.39
CA TRP A 127 -2.76 -1.66 18.00
C TRP A 127 -1.26 -1.68 17.68
N PRO A 128 -0.51 -2.62 18.29
CA PRO A 128 0.94 -2.66 18.15
C PRO A 128 1.32 -2.93 16.69
N GLY A 129 2.41 -2.31 16.26
CA GLY A 129 2.99 -2.48 14.93
C GLY A 129 4.50 -2.48 14.97
N LYS A 130 5.11 -2.25 13.82
CA LYS A 130 6.55 -2.12 13.65
C LYS A 130 6.87 -0.76 13.03
N ALA A 131 8.13 -0.36 13.10
CA ALA A 131 8.63 0.83 12.42
C ALA A 131 9.91 0.47 11.65
N ASN A 132 10.21 1.23 10.60
CA ASN A 132 11.47 1.15 9.88
C ASN A 132 11.74 2.48 9.16
N ARG A 133 12.82 2.55 8.36
CA ARG A 133 13.21 3.79 7.66
C ARG A 133 12.10 4.41 6.78
N TRP A 134 11.16 3.61 6.27
CA TRP A 134 10.05 4.05 5.40
C TRP A 134 8.70 4.14 6.11
N TRP A 135 8.61 3.70 7.37
CA TRP A 135 7.35 3.63 8.11
C TRP A 135 7.55 4.09 9.55
N GLU A 136 6.84 5.15 9.95
CA GLU A 136 6.76 5.55 11.37
C GLU A 136 6.06 4.45 12.19
N TRP A 137 5.06 3.83 11.57
CA TRP A 137 4.33 2.69 12.11
C TRP A 137 3.69 1.90 10.97
N TYR A 138 3.69 0.58 11.04
CA TYR A 138 2.92 -0.28 10.14
C TYR A 138 2.56 -1.62 10.78
N VAL A 139 1.49 -2.22 10.25
CA VAL A 139 1.08 -3.59 10.53
C VAL A 139 0.98 -4.39 9.23
N ARG A 140 1.19 -5.70 9.31
CA ARG A 140 0.82 -6.60 8.21
C ARG A 140 -0.69 -6.74 8.18
N VAL A 141 -1.27 -6.60 7.00
CA VAL A 141 -2.68 -6.91 6.79
C VAL A 141 -2.84 -8.44 6.88
N PRO A 142 -3.92 -8.96 7.50
CA PRO A 142 -4.19 -10.39 7.52
C PRO A 142 -4.19 -10.96 6.10
N ASN A 143 -3.64 -12.17 5.90
CA ASN A 143 -3.42 -12.76 4.57
C ASN A 143 -4.70 -12.76 3.72
N GLU A 144 -5.84 -13.05 4.35
CA GLU A 144 -7.16 -13.08 3.71
C GLU A 144 -7.62 -11.75 3.09
N TYR A 145 -6.98 -10.64 3.44
CA TYR A 145 -7.18 -9.32 2.83
C TYR A 145 -5.90 -8.75 2.19
N GLY A 146 -4.74 -9.36 2.52
CA GLY A 146 -3.44 -8.75 2.33
C GLY A 146 -2.52 -9.48 1.38
N ASP A 147 -2.69 -10.79 1.16
CA ASP A 147 -1.90 -11.56 0.19
C ASP A 147 -2.65 -11.65 -1.13
N TRP A 148 -2.28 -10.82 -2.09
CA TRP A 148 -3.00 -10.70 -3.36
C TRP A 148 -2.58 -11.79 -4.34
N HIS A 149 -1.61 -12.65 -3.99
CA HIS A 149 -1.38 -13.91 -4.73
C HIS A 149 -2.29 -15.04 -4.27
N ASP A 150 -2.78 -14.95 -3.03
CA ASP A 150 -3.62 -15.97 -2.42
C ASP A 150 -5.00 -16.05 -3.07
N THR A 151 -5.44 -17.28 -3.32
CA THR A 151 -6.71 -17.54 -4.00
C THR A 151 -7.90 -17.06 -3.17
N GLU A 152 -7.88 -17.27 -1.85
CA GLU A 152 -8.99 -16.86 -0.98
C GLU A 152 -9.09 -15.35 -0.89
N ALA A 153 -7.95 -14.67 -0.78
CA ALA A 153 -7.91 -13.21 -0.82
C ALA A 153 -8.45 -12.66 -2.15
N LEU A 154 -8.06 -13.22 -3.30
CA LEU A 154 -8.59 -12.82 -4.61
C LEU A 154 -10.10 -13.08 -4.73
N VAL A 155 -10.58 -14.20 -4.21
CA VAL A 155 -12.01 -14.52 -4.16
C VAL A 155 -12.77 -13.49 -3.30
N LYS A 156 -12.24 -13.16 -2.11
CA LYS A 156 -12.82 -12.12 -1.24
C LYS A 156 -12.81 -10.75 -1.93
N MET A 157 -11.73 -10.38 -2.60
CA MET A 157 -11.65 -9.13 -3.37
C MET A 157 -12.71 -9.04 -4.46
N LYS A 158 -12.97 -10.14 -5.18
CA LYS A 158 -13.93 -10.13 -6.30
C LYS A 158 -15.39 -10.26 -5.86
N PHE A 159 -15.68 -11.14 -4.90
CA PHE A 159 -17.05 -11.52 -4.55
C PHE A 159 -17.52 -10.97 -3.20
N LYS A 160 -16.59 -10.57 -2.33
CA LYS A 160 -16.86 -9.89 -1.06
C LYS A 160 -16.19 -8.51 -1.02
N THR A 161 -16.18 -7.82 -2.16
CA THR A 161 -15.48 -6.54 -2.34
C THR A 161 -15.91 -5.52 -1.29
N GLY A 162 -17.22 -5.39 -1.03
CA GLY A 162 -17.74 -4.42 -0.04
C GLY A 162 -17.21 -4.65 1.37
N GLU A 163 -17.19 -5.90 1.84
CA GLU A 163 -16.65 -6.27 3.16
C GLU A 163 -15.15 -6.01 3.25
N THR A 164 -14.40 -6.47 2.23
CA THR A 164 -12.94 -6.32 2.16
C THR A 164 -12.53 -4.84 2.12
N VAL A 165 -13.23 -4.04 1.30
CA VAL A 165 -13.04 -2.59 1.23
C VAL A 165 -13.38 -1.93 2.57
N GLU A 166 -14.50 -2.27 3.19
CA GLU A 166 -14.91 -1.64 4.45
C GLU A 166 -13.93 -1.93 5.60
N TYR A 167 -13.41 -3.16 5.67
CA TYR A 167 -12.35 -3.53 6.62
C TYR A 167 -11.12 -2.64 6.45
N LEU A 168 -10.60 -2.52 5.22
CA LEU A 168 -9.38 -1.76 4.93
C LEU A 168 -9.58 -0.25 5.08
N VAL A 169 -10.73 0.28 4.67
CA VAL A 169 -11.08 1.69 4.91
C VAL A 169 -11.10 1.99 6.40
N SER A 170 -11.75 1.14 7.19
CA SER A 170 -11.84 1.31 8.64
C SER A 170 -10.45 1.28 9.29
N ALA A 171 -9.59 0.36 8.86
CA ALA A 171 -8.21 0.30 9.34
C ALA A 171 -7.41 1.56 8.94
N MET A 172 -7.49 2.02 7.68
CA MET A 172 -6.76 3.20 7.23
C MET A 172 -7.24 4.47 7.96
N LEU A 173 -8.55 4.64 8.15
CA LEU A 173 -9.10 5.77 8.90
C LEU A 173 -8.77 5.71 10.39
N LYS A 174 -8.68 4.51 10.98
CA LYS A 174 -8.16 4.33 12.34
C LYS A 174 -6.70 4.78 12.45
N ALA A 175 -5.85 4.38 11.50
CA ALA A 175 -4.45 4.79 11.48
C ALA A 175 -4.30 6.30 11.29
N ALA A 176 -5.10 6.89 10.40
CA ALA A 176 -5.21 8.34 10.24
C ALA A 176 -5.56 9.03 11.57
N LYS A 177 -6.62 8.58 12.26
CA LYS A 177 -7.05 9.16 13.53
C LYS A 177 -5.95 9.13 14.59
N LEU A 178 -5.22 8.02 14.71
CA LEU A 178 -4.16 7.86 15.71
C LEU A 178 -2.89 8.64 15.36
N GLY A 179 -2.48 8.64 14.09
CA GLY A 179 -1.25 9.32 13.65
C GLY A 179 -1.38 10.84 13.55
N THR A 180 -2.56 11.36 13.23
CA THR A 180 -2.76 12.79 12.91
C THR A 180 -2.20 13.78 13.94
N PRO A 181 -2.42 13.62 15.26
CA PRO A 181 -1.92 14.58 16.24
C PRO A 181 -0.40 14.76 16.19
N LEU A 182 0.33 13.63 16.20
CA LEU A 182 1.80 13.62 16.17
C LEU A 182 2.35 14.07 14.82
N LEU A 183 1.76 13.60 13.72
CA LEU A 183 2.19 13.99 12.38
C LEU A 183 2.05 15.49 12.15
N ASN A 184 0.97 16.11 12.65
CA ASN A 184 0.78 17.56 12.58
C ASN A 184 1.79 18.35 13.41
N GLU A 185 2.20 17.84 14.57
CA GLU A 185 3.26 18.46 15.37
C GLU A 185 4.63 18.35 14.69
N MET A 186 4.92 17.18 14.12
CA MET A 186 6.17 16.89 13.40
C MET A 186 6.31 17.69 12.10
N THR A 187 5.21 18.10 11.47
CA THR A 187 5.24 18.96 10.26
C THR A 187 5.29 20.45 10.59
N LYS A 188 4.68 20.89 11.70
CA LYS A 188 4.75 22.28 12.18
C LYS A 188 6.12 22.67 12.74
N SER A 189 6.84 21.72 13.34
CA SER A 189 8.12 21.94 14.01
C SER A 189 9.32 22.10 13.06
N LYS A 190 9.12 22.00 11.74
CA LYS A 190 10.17 22.30 10.76
C LYS A 190 10.19 23.79 10.43
N PRO A 191 11.27 24.53 10.74
CA PRO A 191 11.49 25.85 10.17
C PRO A 191 11.60 25.71 8.65
N ILE A 192 11.10 26.70 7.93
CA ILE A 192 11.39 26.93 6.52
C ILE A 192 12.91 27.06 6.37
N GLY A 193 13.56 25.95 6.04
CA GLY A 193 14.98 25.90 5.78
C GLY A 193 15.26 26.60 4.46
N LEU A 194 15.71 27.85 4.58
CA LEU A 194 16.38 28.65 3.56
C LEU A 194 17.05 27.79 2.49
N SER A 195 16.56 27.93 1.26
CA SER A 195 17.35 27.63 0.06
C SER A 195 18.60 28.50 0.11
N ILE A 196 19.73 27.90 0.47
CA ILE A 196 21.04 28.51 0.28
C ILE A 196 21.24 28.55 -1.24
N ARG A 197 20.78 29.65 -1.86
CA ARG A 197 21.25 30.02 -3.20
C ARG A 197 22.76 30.14 -3.10
N HIS A 198 23.46 29.24 -3.77
CA HIS A 198 24.90 29.41 -4.02
C HIS A 198 25.07 30.73 -4.77
N VAL A 199 25.50 31.77 -4.05
CA VAL A 199 25.99 33.00 -4.66
C VAL A 199 27.33 32.63 -5.29
N TYR A 200 27.31 32.50 -6.62
CA TYR A 200 28.53 32.37 -7.41
C TYR A 200 29.25 33.72 -7.36
N ILE A 201 30.26 33.85 -6.50
CA ILE A 201 31.18 34.98 -6.53
C ILE A 201 32.19 34.69 -7.65
N LYS A 202 32.07 35.41 -8.78
CA LYS A 202 33.11 35.40 -9.82
C LYS A 202 34.41 35.98 -9.26
N PRO A 203 35.58 35.37 -9.53
CA PRO A 203 36.86 35.99 -9.20
C PRO A 203 37.06 37.23 -10.08
N LYS A 204 37.52 38.33 -9.47
CA LYS A 204 38.11 39.45 -10.19
C LYS A 204 39.39 38.97 -10.87
N THR A 205 39.38 38.87 -12.20
CA THR A 205 40.62 38.85 -12.98
C THR A 205 41.10 40.29 -13.11
N GLY A 206 42.25 40.59 -12.49
CA GLY A 206 42.99 41.81 -12.77
C GLY A 206 43.64 41.74 -14.15
N SER A 207 43.59 42.88 -14.84
CA SER A 207 44.55 43.38 -15.82
C SER A 207 44.27 44.87 -15.97
#